data_AF-A0A430G0T5-F1
#
_entry.id   AF-A0A430G0T5-F1
#
_cell.length_a   1.000
_cell.length_b   1.000
_cell.length_c   1.000
_cell.angle_alpha   90.00
_cell.angle_beta   90.00
_cell.angle_gamma   90.00
#
_symmetry.space_group_name_H-M   'P 1'
#
loop_
_entity.id
_entity.type
_entity.pdbx_description
1 polymer ?
#
loop_
_entity_poly.entity_id
_entity_poly.type
_entity_poly.pdbx_seq_one_letter_code
_entity_poly.pdbx_strand_id
1 'polypeptide(L)' 'MVAAFMIALDHGRRVTGLGFALFVVSSLAWITGALIGGDEPLLSQNLVLFGINVFGVYRYLIRKNPLE' A
#
# COMPACT_ATOMS: atom_id res chain seq x y z
N MET A 1 -11.87 0.34 1.75
CA MET A 1 -12.65 1.56 1.39
C MET A 1 -12.04 2.81 2.02
N VAL A 2 -11.86 2.87 3.34
CA VAL A 2 -11.27 4.04 4.04
C VAL A 2 -9.89 4.43 3.49
N ALA A 3 -8.95 3.48 3.36
CA ALA A 3 -7.62 3.76 2.81
C ALA A 3 -7.67 4.26 1.35
N ALA A 4 -8.53 3.67 0.51
CA ALA A 4 -8.73 4.10 -0.88
C ALA A 4 -9.23 5.55 -0.94
N PHE A 5 -10.18 5.89 -0.07
CA PHE A 5 -10.74 7.24 0.02
C PHE A 5 -9.71 8.26 0.51
N MET A 6 -8.87 7.90 1.49
CA MET A 6 -7.77 8.75 1.98
C MET A 6 -6.75 9.09 0.88
N ILE A 7 -6.43 8.12 0.02
CA ILE A 7 -5.54 8.33 -1.13
C ILE A 7 -6.25 9.17 -2.21
N ALA A 8 -7.51 8.88 -2.51
CA ALA A 8 -8.27 9.59 -3.55
C ALA A 8 -8.58 11.04 -3.19
N LEU A 9 -8.75 11.36 -1.91
CA LEU A 9 -8.97 12.73 -1.42
C LEU A 9 -7.73 13.63 -1.53
N ASP A 10 -6.53 13.03 -1.63
CA ASP A 10 -5.20 13.68 -1.67
C ASP A 10 -5.08 14.97 -0.82
N HIS A 11 -5.68 14.97 0.38
CA HIS A 11 -5.82 16.16 1.24
C HIS A 11 -4.52 16.55 1.96
N GLY A 12 -3.38 16.10 1.42
CA GLY A 12 -2.04 16.34 1.93
C GLY A 12 -1.19 15.07 1.93
N ARG A 13 0.09 15.25 1.62
CA ARG A 13 1.08 14.15 1.49
C ARG A 13 1.07 13.16 2.64
N ARG A 14 0.85 13.62 3.88
CA ARG A 14 0.82 12.72 5.06
C ARG A 14 -0.40 11.79 5.05
N VAL A 15 -1.57 12.28 4.67
CA VAL A 15 -2.82 11.48 4.64
C VAL A 15 -2.74 10.42 3.54
N THR A 16 -2.29 10.80 2.35
CA THR A 16 -2.06 9.89 1.22
C THR A 16 -1.04 8.81 1.60
N GLY A 17 0.06 9.19 2.25
CA GLY A 17 1.06 8.24 2.74
C GLY A 17 0.54 7.28 3.83
N LEU A 18 -0.30 7.76 4.76
CA LEU A 18 -0.95 6.89 5.74
C LEU A 18 -1.95 5.91 5.10
N GLY A 19 -2.65 6.34 4.04
CA GLY A 19 -3.48 5.47 3.21
C GLY A 19 -2.68 4.32 2.59
N PHE A 20 -1.50 4.61 2.04
CA PHE A 20 -0.57 3.59 1.55
C PHE A 20 -0.09 2.66 2.66
N ALA A 21 0.22 3.18 3.85
CA ALA A 21 0.66 2.36 4.99
C ALA A 21 -0.42 1.35 5.42
N LEU A 22 -1.70 1.78 5.45
CA LEU A 22 -2.82 0.87 5.70
C LEU A 22 -2.93 -0.22 4.63
N PHE A 23 -2.70 0.13 3.37
CA PHE A 23 -2.70 -0.88 2.29
C PHE A 23 -1.53 -1.85 2.36
N VAL A 24 -0.34 -1.42 2.83
CA VAL A 24 0.79 -2.34 3.10
C VAL A 24 0.37 -3.43 4.08
N VAL A 25 -0.23 -3.04 5.22
CA VAL A 25 -0.68 -3.99 6.25
C VAL A 25 -1.75 -4.94 5.69
N SER A 26 -2.70 -4.41 4.92
CA SER A 26 -3.74 -5.23 4.28
C SER A 26 -3.15 -6.22 3.27
N SER A 27 -2.22 -5.81 2.41
CA SER A 27 -1.58 -6.71 1.45
C SER A 27 -0.76 -7.79 2.13
N LEU A 28 -0.14 -7.50 3.28
CA LEU A 28 0.62 -8.48 4.05
C LEU A 28 -0.29 -9.59 4.61
N ALA A 29 -1.46 -9.22 5.13
CA ALA A 29 -2.45 -10.19 5.60
C ALA A 29 -2.91 -11.12 4.46
N TRP A 30 -3.15 -10.57 3.26
CA TRP A 30 -3.53 -11.36 2.09
C TRP A 30 -2.38 -12.24 1.56
N ILE A 31 -1.14 -11.77 1.57
CA ILE A 31 0.04 -12.58 1.26
C ILE A 31 0.13 -13.77 2.22
N THR A 32 0.02 -13.54 3.53
CA THR A 32 0.04 -14.61 4.53
C THR A 32 -1.09 -15.61 4.32
N GLY A 33 -2.31 -15.14 4.05
CA GLY A 33 -3.44 -16.00 3.72
C GLY A 33 -3.21 -16.84 2.46
N ALA A 34 -2.67 -16.24 1.40
CA ALA A 34 -2.37 -16.91 0.15
C ALA A 34 -1.28 -17.99 0.32
N LEU A 35 -0.25 -17.72 1.13
CA LEU A 35 0.79 -18.70 1.45
C LEU A 35 0.24 -19.90 2.22
N ILE A 36 -0.70 -19.67 3.14
CA ILE A 36 -1.36 -20.75 3.90
C ILE A 36 -2.31 -21.55 2.99
N GLY A 37 -3.03 -20.87 2.10
CA GLY A 37 -4.00 -21.48 1.19
C GLY A 37 -3.42 -22.13 -0.07
N GLY A 38 -2.17 -21.83 -0.43
CA GLY A 38 -1.57 -22.24 -1.70
C GLY A 38 -2.13 -21.47 -2.92
N ASP A 39 -2.69 -20.28 -2.71
CA ASP A 39 -3.33 -19.48 -3.76
C ASP A 39 -2.31 -18.60 -4.50
N GLU A 40 -1.61 -19.17 -5.47
CA GLU A 40 -0.62 -18.47 -6.29
C GLU A 40 -1.14 -17.18 -6.98
N PRO A 41 -2.38 -17.13 -7.53
CA PRO A 41 -2.92 -15.90 -8.10
C PRO A 41 -3.11 -14.79 -7.06
N LEU A 42 -3.58 -15.15 -5.86
CA LEU A 42 -3.79 -14.21 -4.76
C LEU A 42 -2.46 -13.69 -4.23
N LEU A 43 -1.47 -14.58 -4.12
CA LEU A 43 -0.12 -14.26 -3.68
C LEU A 43 0.57 -13.28 -4.62
N SER A 44 0.62 -13.60 -5.91
CA SER A 44 1.29 -12.78 -6.94
C SER A 44 0.67 -11.37 -7.04
N GLN A 45 -0.67 -11.28 -7.02
CA GLN A 45 -1.36 -9.98 -7.01
C GLN A 45 -1.01 -9.14 -5.78
N ASN A 46 -1.09 -9.71 -4.58
CA ASN A 46 -0.84 -8.97 -3.35
C ASN A 46 0.64 -8.63 -3.15
N LEU A 47 1.57 -9.40 -3.71
CA LEU A 47 3.00 -9.07 -3.74
C LEU A 47 3.27 -7.80 -4.58
N VAL A 48 2.66 -7.70 -5.77
CA VAL A 48 2.78 -6.49 -6.60
C VAL A 48 2.17 -5.29 -5.89
N LEU A 49 0.97 -5.45 -5.32
CA LEU A 49 0.32 -4.38 -4.54
C LEU A 49 1.16 -3.96 -3.34
N PHE A 50 1.73 -4.91 -2.61
CA PHE A 50 2.62 -4.64 -1.49
C PHE A 50 3.81 -3.76 -1.92
N GLY A 51 4.46 -4.09 -3.04
CA GLY A 51 5.55 -3.29 -3.61
C GLY A 51 5.12 -1.85 -3.93
N ILE A 52 3.98 -1.68 -4.60
CA ILE A 52 3.42 -0.36 -4.94
C ILE A 52 3.09 0.42 -3.67
N ASN A 53 2.49 -0.22 -2.67
CA ASN A 53 2.09 0.42 -1.43
C ASN A 53 3.30 0.87 -0.61
N VAL A 54 4.35 0.04 -0.53
CA VAL A 54 5.62 0.40 0.12
C VAL A 54 6.27 1.59 -0.59
N PHE A 55 6.27 1.59 -1.93
CA PHE A 55 6.76 2.73 -2.71
C PHE A 55 5.95 4.00 -2.45
N GLY A 56 4.63 3.89 -2.34
CA GLY A 56 3.73 4.97 -1.94
C GLY A 56 4.09 5.54 -0.56
N VAL A 57 4.25 4.69 0.45
CA VAL A 57 4.71 5.12 1.79
C VAL A 57 6.03 5.87 1.70
N TYR A 58 7.01 5.33 0.99
CA TYR A 58 8.31 5.96 0.81
C TYR A 58 8.19 7.34 0.16
N ARG A 59 7.45 7.45 -0.95
CA ARG A 59 7.28 8.70 -1.70
C ARG A 59 6.63 9.81 -0.86
N TYR A 60 5.61 9.47 -0.08
CA TYR A 60 4.75 10.45 0.57
C TYR A 60 5.15 10.76 2.02
N LEU A 61 5.54 9.75 2.81
CA LEU A 61 5.93 9.90 4.22
C LEU A 61 7.44 10.09 4.43
N ILE A 62 8.29 9.41 3.66
CA ILE A 62 9.73 9.35 3.94
C ILE A 62 10.52 10.37 3.12
N ARG A 63 10.23 10.48 1.82
CA ARG A 63 11.01 11.34 0.91
C ARG A 63 10.67 12.82 1.11
N LYS A 64 11.61 13.61 1.61
CA LYS A 64 11.43 15.05 1.93
C LYS A 64 11.47 16.00 0.73
N ASN A 65 12.06 15.61 -0.40
CA ASN A 65 12.12 16.42 -1.63
C ASN A 65 11.19 15.83 -2.70
N PRO A 66 10.02 16.45 -2.98
CA PRO A 66 9.22 16.14 -4.16
C PRO A 66 10.07 16.37 -5.42
N LEU A 67 9.79 15.66 -6.51
CA LEU A 67 10.27 16.09 -7.82
C LEU A 67 9.57 17.43 -8.10
N GLU A 68 10.34 18.50 -8.21
CA GLU A 68 9.87 19.77 -8.78
C GLU A 68 9.56 19.60 -10.27
#